data_AF-A0A932DWD1-F1
#
_entry.id   AF-A0A932DWD1-F1
#
_cell.length_a   1.000
_cell.length_b   1.000
_cell.length_c   1.000
_cell.angle_alpha   90.00
_cell.angle_beta   90.00
_cell.angle_gamma   90.00
#
_symmetry.space_group_name_H-M   'P 1'
#
loop_
_entity.id
_entity.type
_entity.pdbx_description
1 polymer ?
#
loop_
_entity_poly.entity_id
_entity_poly.type
_entity_poly.pdbx_seq_one_letter_code
_entity_poly.pdbx_strand_id
1 'polypeptide(L)' 'AFAKKLEKGLKLIGGIFEGKYMDREAITSIALIPSRKTLEAQFVNLINSPIQRFVVALNEVAKKKQN' A
#
# COMPACT_ATOMS: atom_id res chain seq x y z
N ALA A 1 -14.58 1.46 2.09
CA ALA A 1 -15.13 1.01 3.39
C ALA A 1 -16.65 0.76 3.35
N PHE A 2 -17.16 0.04 2.33
CA PHE A 2 -18.61 -0.25 2.17
C PHE A 2 -18.94 -1.74 2.36
N ALA A 3 -18.00 -2.65 2.07
CA ALA A 3 -18.20 -4.10 2.26
C ALA A 3 -18.26 -4.53 3.74
N LYS A 4 -17.53 -3.87 4.64
CA LYS A 4 -17.50 -4.22 6.09
C LYS A 4 -18.81 -3.92 6.83
N LYS A 5 -19.73 -3.13 6.27
CA LYS A 5 -21.03 -2.83 6.88
C LYS A 5 -22.14 -3.82 6.52
N LEU A 6 -21.87 -4.77 5.61
CA LEU A 6 -22.89 -5.65 4.99
C LEU A 6 -22.52 -7.14 5.08
N GLU A 7 -21.81 -7.54 6.14
CA GLU A 7 -21.23 -8.88 6.31
C GLU A 7 -22.25 -10.04 6.29
N LYS A 8 -23.56 -9.80 6.37
CA LYS A 8 -24.55 -10.89 6.51
C LYS A 8 -25.42 -11.20 5.28
N GLY A 9 -25.32 -10.46 4.16
CA GLY A 9 -26.26 -10.69 3.05
C GLY A 9 -25.79 -10.39 1.63
N LEU A 10 -24.75 -9.59 1.44
CA LEU A 10 -24.33 -9.15 0.10
C LEU A 10 -22.95 -9.73 -0.25
N LYS A 11 -22.95 -10.95 -0.78
CA LYS A 11 -21.78 -11.46 -1.50
C LYS A 11 -21.60 -10.58 -2.75
N LEU A 12 -20.57 -9.72 -2.78
CA LEU A 12 -20.19 -8.98 -3.98
C LEU A 12 -19.88 -9.99 -5.10
N ILE A 13 -20.72 -10.13 -6.11
CA ILE A 13 -20.53 -11.13 -7.19
C ILE A 13 -19.50 -10.66 -8.22
N GLY A 14 -19.26 -9.36 -8.27
CA GLY A 14 -18.31 -8.68 -9.16
C GLY A 14 -18.63 -7.18 -9.13
N GLY A 15 -17.80 -6.37 -9.77
CA GLY A 15 -18.05 -4.94 -9.91
C GLY A 15 -17.71 -4.46 -11.30
N ILE A 16 -18.34 -3.35 -11.71
CA ILE A 16 -17.96 -2.66 -12.93
C ILE A 16 -16.89 -1.64 -12.55
N PHE A 17 -15.71 -1.79 -13.13
CA PHE A 17 -14.62 -0.82 -13.01
C PHE A 17 -14.21 -0.39 -14.41
N GLU A 18 -14.18 0.92 -14.66
CA GLU A 18 -13.83 1.52 -15.96
C GLU A 18 -14.60 0.90 -17.17
N GLY A 19 -15.87 0.56 -16.97
CA GLY A 19 -16.74 0.00 -18.02
C GLY A 19 -16.52 -1.49 -18.32
N LYS A 20 -15.60 -2.17 -17.62
CA LYS A 20 -15.41 -3.63 -17.74
C LYS A 20 -15.97 -4.35 -16.52
N TYR A 21 -16.64 -5.47 -16.76
CA TYR A 21 -17.05 -6.38 -15.69
C TYR A 21 -15.80 -7.07 -15.15
N MET A 22 -15.49 -6.83 -13.88
CA MET A 22 -14.37 -7.46 -13.19
C MET A 22 -14.87 -8.41 -12.12
N ASP A 23 -14.20 -9.54 -11.99
CA ASP A 23 -14.50 -10.55 -10.99
C ASP A 23 -14.32 -10.02 -9.55
N ARG A 24 -14.75 -10.82 -8.57
CA ARG A 24 -14.65 -10.47 -7.15
C ARG A 24 -13.22 -10.19 -6.70
N GLU A 25 -12.23 -10.86 -7.27
CA GLU A 25 -10.83 -10.77 -6.85
C GLU A 25 -10.22 -9.45 -7.34
N ALA A 26 -10.46 -9.11 -8.60
CA ALA A 26 -10.05 -7.86 -9.21
C ALA A 26 -10.76 -6.66 -8.58
N ILE A 27 -12.07 -6.71 -8.31
CA ILE A 27 -12.76 -5.58 -7.67
C ILE A 27 -12.30 -5.37 -6.22
N THR A 28 -11.85 -6.43 -5.54
CA THR A 28 -11.30 -6.32 -4.18
C THR A 28 -9.96 -5.60 -4.19
N SER A 29 -9.08 -5.88 -5.15
CA SER A 29 -7.80 -5.17 -5.27
C SER A 29 -7.99 -3.69 -5.60
N ILE A 30 -8.96 -3.38 -6.46
CA ILE A 30 -9.34 -2.00 -6.81
C ILE A 30 -9.94 -1.28 -5.59
N ALA A 31 -10.81 -1.94 -4.83
CA ALA A 31 -11.39 -1.37 -3.61
C ALA A 31 -10.36 -1.12 -2.50
N LEU A 32 -9.18 -1.75 -2.58
CA LEU A 32 -8.04 -1.54 -1.69
C LEU A 32 -7.15 -0.37 -2.13
N ILE A 33 -7.38 0.23 -3.31
CA ILE A 33 -6.60 1.39 -3.76
C ILE A 33 -6.77 2.52 -2.72
N PRO A 34 -5.66 2.96 -2.10
CA PRO A 34 -5.73 4.00 -1.09
C PRO A 34 -6.09 5.36 -1.70
N SER A 35 -6.57 6.28 -0.85
CA SER A 35 -6.89 7.65 -1.28
C SER A 35 -5.63 8.39 -1.79
N ARG A 36 -5.79 9.42 -2.63
CA ARG A 36 -4.66 10.22 -3.17
C ARG A 36 -3.69 10.70 -2.08
N LYS A 37 -4.22 11.26 -0.99
CA LYS A 37 -3.40 11.73 0.15
C LYS A 37 -2.65 10.59 0.84
N THR A 38 -3.27 9.41 0.94
CA THR A 38 -2.63 8.22 1.50
C THR A 38 -1.52 7.71 0.57
N LEU A 39 -1.75 7.71 -0.75
CA LEU A 39 -0.75 7.35 -1.75
C LEU A 39 0.45 8.31 -1.72
N GLU A 40 0.23 9.61 -1.61
CA GLU A 40 1.28 10.62 -1.45
C GLU A 40 2.12 10.36 -0.19
N ALA A 41 1.46 10.05 0.94
CA ALA A 41 2.16 9.69 2.18
C ALA A 41 2.96 8.38 2.03
N GLN A 42 2.41 7.36 1.37
CA GLN A 42 3.13 6.11 1.08
C GLN A 42 4.35 6.35 0.19
N PHE A 43 4.23 7.25 -0.79
CA PHE A 43 5.33 7.62 -1.68
C PHE A 43 6.46 8.33 -0.93
N VAL A 44 6.14 9.31 -0.08
CA VAL A 44 7.16 9.98 0.76
C VAL A 44 7.84 8.99 1.70
N ASN A 45 7.09 8.04 2.28
CA ASN A 45 7.66 6.97 3.10
C ASN A 45 8.59 6.05 2.30
N LEU A 46 8.26 5.77 1.03
CA LEU A 46 9.12 4.99 0.14
C LEU A 46 10.46 5.69 -0.09
N ILE A 47 10.50 7.02 -0.19
CA ILE A 47 11.73 7.82 -0.33
C ILE A 47 12.55 7.82 0.97
N ASN A 48 11.88 7.92 2.13
CA ASN A 48 12.56 7.93 3.42
C ASN A 48 13.26 6.59 3.73
N SER A 49 12.72 5.49 3.22
CA SER A 49 13.21 4.14 3.53
C SER A 49 14.66 3.88 3.06
N PRO A 50 15.08 4.22 1.81
CA PRO A 50 16.47 4.20 1.40
C PRO A 50 17.39 5.12 2.20
N ILE A 51 16.97 6.34 2.52
CA ILE A 51 17.77 7.32 3.27
C ILE A 51 18.13 6.76 4.65
N GLN A 52 17.13 6.21 5.36
CA GLN A 52 17.35 5.57 6.66
C GLN A 52 18.33 4.40 6.55
N ARG A 53 18.14 3.51 5.56
CA ARG A 53 19.06 2.38 5.33
C ARG A 53 20.48 2.83 5.01
N PHE A 54 20.63 3.91 4.25
CA PHE A 54 21.94 4.47 3.91
C PHE A 54 22.66 5.04 5.15
N VAL A 55 21.96 5.82 5.98
CA VAL A 55 22.51 6.34 7.24
C VAL A 55 22.94 5.19 8.17
N VAL A 56 22.14 4.13 8.27
CA VAL A 56 22.51 2.93 9.05
C VAL A 56 23.78 2.29 8.48
N ALA A 57 23.87 2.11 7.17
CA ALA A 57 25.06 1.55 6.53
C ALA A 57 26.32 2.40 6.78
N LEU A 58 26.22 3.73 6.69
CA LEU A 58 27.32 4.65 7.00
C LEU A 58 27.76 4.53 8.46
N ASN A 59 26.82 4.46 9.40
CA ASN A 59 27.11 4.29 10.82
C ASN A 59 27.85 2.97 11.09
N GLU A 60 27.44 1.88 10.44
CA GLU A 60 28.12 0.59 10.57
C GLU A 60 29.54 0.60 9.98
N VAL A 61 29.76 1.32 8.87
CA VAL A 61 31.11 1.53 8.32
C VAL A 61 31.98 2.36 9.27
N ALA A 62 31.43 3.41 9.88
CA ALA A 62 32.15 4.26 10.83
C ALA A 62 32.57 3.46 12.08
N LYS A 63 31.67 2.67 12.66
CA LYS A 63 32.00 1.78 13.79
C LYS A 63 33.11 0.79 13.46
N LYS A 64 33.09 0.19 12.25
CA LYS A 64 34.14 -0.73 11.80
C LYS A 64 35.51 -0.08 11.63
N LYS A 65 35.59 1.22 11.32
CA LYS A 65 36.85 1.96 11.18
C LYS A 65 37.43 2.46 12.50
N GLN A 66 36.63 2.45 13.57
CA GLN A 66 37.02 2.96 14.89
C GLN A 66 37.55 1.87 15.84
N ASN A 67 37.39 0.60 15.46
CA ASN A 67 38.04 -0.58 16.06
C ASN A 67 39.27 -0.97 15.25
#